data_AF-A0A1D8G210-F1
#
_entry.id   AF-A0A1D8G210-F1
#
_cell.length_a   1.000
_cell.length_b   1.000
_cell.length_c   1.000
_cell.angle_alpha   90.00
_cell.angle_beta   90.00
_cell.angle_gamma   90.00
#
_symmetry.space_group_name_H-M   'P 1'
#
loop_
_entity.id
_entity.type
_entity.pdbx_description
1 polymer ?
#
loop_
_entity_poly.entity_id
_entity_poly.type
_entity_poly.pdbx_seq_one_letter_code
_entity_poly.pdbx_strand_id
1 'polypeptide(L)'
;MNSSRRGRHSSTMGGMPLNDMPWWRWRANVRSALHMLSDVRFHQECWLAGADGYGDVTDAVYRLVEDTWLDNWSAEKYVGTIFRDATEAQLVDLAVLRVLRIMHQVGPDAPVSAYLEHPGWPEAVHAARDAHVRLSAADGEDPDVPPRPLHALRALTGAV
;
A
#
# COMPACT_ATOMS: atom_id res chain seq x y z
N MET A 1 -28.87 44.46 11.80
CA MET A 1 -27.60 44.03 11.17
C MET A 1 -27.10 42.75 11.81
N ASN A 2 -26.57 41.85 10.98
CA ASN A 2 -25.78 40.63 11.24
C ASN A 2 -26.41 39.47 12.02
N SER A 3 -27.12 38.62 11.27
CA SER A 3 -27.36 37.22 11.59
C SER A 3 -26.13 36.40 11.15
N SER A 4 -25.45 35.76 12.11
CA SER A 4 -24.24 34.97 11.89
C SER A 4 -24.55 33.73 11.04
N ARG A 5 -23.93 33.65 9.85
CA ARG A 5 -23.98 32.47 8.98
C ARG A 5 -23.34 31.28 9.69
N ARG A 6 -24.14 30.29 10.08
CA ARG A 6 -23.64 28.94 10.42
C ARG A 6 -23.12 28.31 9.13
N GLY A 7 -21.83 28.00 9.11
CA GLY A 7 -21.19 27.20 8.07
C GLY A 7 -21.93 25.88 7.93
N ARG A 8 -22.37 25.60 6.70
CA ARG A 8 -23.04 24.37 6.30
C ARG A 8 -21.96 23.29 6.26
N HIS A 9 -21.78 22.54 7.36
CA HIS A 9 -20.91 21.37 7.35
C HIS A 9 -21.50 20.35 6.36
N SER A 10 -20.69 19.95 5.36
CA SER A 10 -21.05 18.93 4.38
C SER A 10 -21.48 17.64 5.06
N SER A 11 -22.72 17.21 4.80
CA SER A 11 -23.37 16.03 5.37
C SER A 11 -22.96 14.70 4.71
N THR A 12 -21.79 14.63 4.06
CA THR A 12 -21.39 13.47 3.24
C THR A 12 -20.32 12.59 3.89
N MET A 13 -19.70 13.00 5.00
CA MET A 13 -18.73 12.15 5.74
C MET A 13 -19.36 11.34 6.89
N GLY A 14 -20.69 11.19 6.93
CA GLY A 14 -21.40 10.47 8.00
C GLY A 14 -21.89 9.06 7.64
N GLY A 15 -21.54 8.55 6.45
CA GLY A 15 -22.15 7.34 5.89
C GLY A 15 -21.18 6.32 5.30
N MET A 16 -19.86 6.48 5.49
CA MET A 16 -18.97 5.35 5.24
C MET A 16 -19.11 4.38 6.41
N PRO A 17 -19.32 3.07 6.19
CA PRO A 17 -19.02 2.11 7.25
C PRO A 17 -17.54 2.36 7.58
N LEU A 18 -17.29 2.88 8.78
CA LEU A 18 -15.96 2.85 9.36
C LEU A 18 -15.61 1.37 9.38
N ASN A 19 -14.86 0.90 8.38
CA ASN A 19 -14.27 -0.41 8.45
C ASN A 19 -13.35 -0.32 9.67
N ASP A 20 -13.81 -0.84 10.81
CA ASP A 20 -13.13 -0.89 12.11
C ASP A 20 -11.91 -1.81 12.03
N MET A 21 -11.11 -1.74 10.97
CA MET A 21 -9.79 -2.33 10.97
C MET A 21 -8.93 -1.50 11.93
N PRO A 22 -8.42 -2.09 13.03
CA PRO A 22 -7.45 -1.40 13.84
C PRO A 22 -6.24 -0.97 12.99
N TRP A 23 -5.67 0.19 13.28
CA TRP A 23 -4.54 0.79 12.54
C TRP A 23 -3.38 -0.18 12.25
N TRP A 24 -3.14 -1.16 13.15
CA TRP A 24 -2.10 -2.17 12.99
C TRP A 24 -2.37 -3.11 11.82
N ARG A 25 -3.64 -3.36 11.45
CA ARG A 25 -4.03 -4.15 10.26
C ARG A 25 -3.67 -3.42 8.98
N TRP A 26 -3.97 -2.13 8.91
CA TRP A 26 -3.59 -1.30 7.77
C TRP A 26 -2.09 -1.22 7.61
N ARG A 27 -1.35 -1.03 8.71
CA ARG A 27 0.12 -1.05 8.67
C ARG A 27 0.66 -2.39 8.15
N ALA A 28 0.09 -3.51 8.58
CA ALA A 28 0.46 -4.84 8.08
C ALA A 28 0.16 -5.02 6.58
N ASN A 29 -0.99 -4.52 6.11
CA ASN A 29 -1.36 -4.55 4.69
C ASN A 29 -0.41 -3.71 3.83
N VAL A 30 -0.12 -2.47 4.25
CA VAL A 30 0.83 -1.57 3.58
C VAL A 30 2.21 -2.22 3.49
N ARG A 31 2.72 -2.74 4.61
CA ARG A 31 4.03 -3.41 4.66
C ARG A 31 4.05 -4.64 3.76
N SER A 32 3.01 -5.46 3.78
CA SER A 32 2.91 -6.64 2.89
C SER A 32 2.92 -6.25 1.41
N ALA A 33 2.19 -5.20 1.02
CA ALA A 33 2.15 -4.72 -0.35
C ALA A 33 3.52 -4.17 -0.79
N LEU A 34 4.13 -3.30 0.00
CA LEU A 34 5.46 -2.74 -0.26
C LEU A 34 6.51 -3.84 -0.39
N HIS A 35 6.43 -4.85 0.47
CA HIS A 35 7.34 -5.98 0.44
C HIS A 35 7.26 -6.73 -0.89
N MET A 36 6.06 -7.13 -1.32
CA MET A 36 5.83 -7.80 -2.60
C MET A 36 6.28 -6.94 -3.79
N LEU A 37 6.01 -5.64 -3.76
CA LEU A 37 6.46 -4.69 -4.80
C LEU A 37 7.99 -4.52 -4.84
N SER A 38 8.68 -4.75 -3.73
CA SER A 38 10.13 -4.53 -3.61
C SER A 38 11.02 -5.75 -3.91
N ASP A 39 10.45 -6.95 -3.98
CA ASP A 39 11.22 -8.20 -4.11
C ASP A 39 11.25 -8.71 -5.55
N VAL A 40 12.37 -8.47 -6.24
CA VAL A 40 12.57 -8.88 -7.64
C VAL A 40 12.58 -10.41 -7.80
N ARG A 41 13.06 -11.17 -6.80
CA ARG A 41 13.03 -12.63 -6.88
C ARG A 41 11.59 -13.13 -6.79
N PHE A 42 10.83 -12.54 -5.87
CA PHE A 42 9.39 -12.79 -5.75
C PHE A 42 8.63 -12.47 -7.04
N HIS A 43 8.98 -11.39 -7.76
CA HIS A 43 8.36 -11.07 -9.05
C HIS A 43 8.52 -12.21 -10.07
N GLN A 44 9.70 -12.84 -10.11
CA GLN A 44 10.00 -13.94 -11.02
C GLN A 44 9.37 -15.26 -10.56
N GLU A 45 9.58 -15.61 -9.30
CA GLU A 45 9.23 -16.92 -8.73
C GLU A 45 7.74 -17.04 -8.39
N CYS A 46 7.04 -15.91 -8.19
CA CYS A 46 5.63 -15.91 -7.81
C CYS A 46 4.75 -15.20 -8.84
N TRP A 47 4.98 -13.92 -9.15
CA TRP A 47 4.07 -13.19 -10.04
C TRP A 47 4.16 -13.65 -11.50
N LEU A 48 5.37 -13.73 -12.08
CA LEU A 48 5.53 -14.22 -13.46
C LEU A 48 5.26 -15.72 -13.59
N ALA A 49 5.58 -16.50 -12.56
CA ALA A 49 5.29 -17.93 -12.53
C ALA A 49 3.79 -18.24 -12.32
N GLY A 50 2.98 -17.25 -11.93
CA GLY A 50 1.56 -17.44 -11.62
C GLY A 50 1.33 -18.29 -10.36
N ALA A 51 2.18 -18.15 -9.35
CA ALA A 51 2.05 -18.90 -8.11
C ALA A 51 0.79 -18.47 -7.33
N ASP A 52 -0.02 -19.45 -6.94
CA ASP A 52 -1.26 -19.22 -6.21
C ASP A 52 -1.01 -18.62 -4.81
N GLY A 53 -2.03 -17.91 -4.31
CA GLY A 53 -2.07 -17.44 -2.93
C GLY A 53 -1.34 -16.13 -2.65
N TYR A 54 -0.72 -15.52 -3.66
CA TYR A 54 -0.05 -14.23 -3.58
C TYR A 54 -0.82 -13.09 -4.25
N GLY A 55 -1.73 -13.41 -5.19
CA GLY A 55 -2.30 -12.42 -6.09
C GLY A 55 -1.25 -11.92 -7.09
N ASP A 56 -1.55 -10.83 -7.78
CA ASP A 56 -0.66 -10.21 -8.76
C ASP A 56 -0.18 -8.79 -8.34
N VAL A 57 0.43 -8.08 -9.28
CA VAL A 57 0.88 -6.69 -9.10
C VAL A 57 -0.31 -5.81 -8.70
N THR A 58 -1.43 -5.94 -9.39
CA THR A 58 -2.64 -5.16 -9.18
C THR A 58 -3.25 -5.41 -7.80
N ASP A 59 -3.30 -6.67 -7.34
CA ASP A 59 -3.70 -7.01 -5.97
C ASP A 59 -2.80 -6.37 -4.90
N ALA A 60 -1.50 -6.25 -5.17
CA ALA A 60 -0.58 -5.56 -4.26
C ALA A 60 -0.81 -4.05 -4.27
N VAL A 61 -1.05 -3.44 -5.44
CA VAL A 61 -1.36 -2.00 -5.53
C VAL A 61 -2.67 -1.68 -4.84
N TYR A 62 -3.74 -2.44 -5.09
CA TYR A 62 -5.03 -2.21 -4.42
C TYR A 62 -4.92 -2.34 -2.91
N ARG A 63 -4.22 -3.35 -2.39
CA ARG A 63 -3.98 -3.46 -0.95
C ARG A 63 -3.16 -2.30 -0.38
N LEU A 64 -2.27 -1.72 -1.18
CA LEU A 64 -1.50 -0.55 -0.79
C LEU A 64 -2.41 0.67 -0.63
N VAL A 65 -3.37 0.90 -1.53
CA VAL A 65 -4.11 2.17 -1.65
C VAL A 65 -5.58 2.14 -1.25
N GLU A 66 -6.32 1.06 -1.49
CA GLU A 66 -7.79 1.05 -1.40
C GLU A 66 -8.28 1.19 0.04
N ASP A 67 -7.68 0.42 0.96
CA ASP A 67 -8.05 0.48 2.38
C ASP A 67 -7.45 1.70 3.10
N THR A 68 -6.38 2.28 2.55
CA THR A 68 -5.61 3.36 3.18
C THR A 68 -5.90 4.73 2.59
N TRP A 69 -6.59 4.81 1.44
CA TRP A 69 -6.84 6.02 0.67
C TRP A 69 -5.56 6.78 0.27
N LEU A 70 -4.42 6.07 0.18
CA LEU A 70 -3.13 6.66 -0.21
C LEU A 70 -3.10 7.11 -1.69
N ASP A 71 -4.10 6.74 -2.48
CA ASP A 71 -4.34 7.27 -3.82
C ASP A 71 -4.91 8.71 -3.82
N ASN A 72 -5.68 9.06 -2.78
CA ASN A 72 -6.38 10.33 -2.66
C ASN A 72 -5.77 11.29 -1.62
N TRP A 73 -5.00 10.75 -0.69
CA TRP A 73 -4.41 11.52 0.40
C TRP A 73 -2.96 11.11 0.69
N SER A 74 -2.11 12.09 0.98
CA SER A 74 -0.75 11.82 1.44
C SER A 74 -0.73 11.00 2.72
N ALA A 75 0.25 10.10 2.81
CA ALA A 75 0.62 9.31 3.97
C ALA A 75 0.84 10.18 5.22
N GLU A 76 1.23 11.45 5.09
CA GLU A 76 1.43 12.36 6.21
C GLU A 76 0.19 12.50 7.09
N LYS A 77 -1.02 12.35 6.52
CA LYS A 77 -2.27 12.37 7.29
C LYS A 77 -2.42 11.21 8.26
N TYR A 78 -1.69 10.14 8.05
CA TYR A 78 -1.74 8.91 8.85
C TYR A 78 -0.54 8.79 9.80
N VAL A 79 0.27 9.84 9.96
CA VAL A 79 1.31 9.91 10.99
C VAL A 79 0.66 9.91 12.38
N GLY A 80 1.21 9.10 13.28
CA GLY A 80 0.64 8.83 14.61
C GLY A 80 -0.46 7.77 14.61
N THR A 81 -0.85 7.23 13.45
CA THR A 81 -1.82 6.13 13.34
C THR A 81 -1.22 4.94 12.59
N ILE A 82 -1.08 5.01 11.26
CA ILE A 82 -0.48 3.95 10.42
C ILE A 82 1.05 4.09 10.41
N PHE A 83 1.54 5.32 10.31
CA PHE A 83 2.96 5.65 10.24
C PHE A 83 3.42 6.31 11.53
N ARG A 84 4.66 6.02 11.95
CA ARG A 84 5.19 6.54 13.23
C ARG A 84 5.61 7.99 13.13
N ASP A 85 6.21 8.37 12.01
CA ASP A 85 6.79 9.67 11.78
C ASP A 85 6.67 10.09 10.31
N ALA A 86 7.06 11.34 10.04
CA ALA A 86 7.03 11.91 8.71
C ALA A 86 7.97 11.19 7.72
N THR A 87 9.04 10.55 8.21
CA THR A 87 9.97 9.81 7.34
C THR A 87 9.33 8.54 6.80
N GLU A 88 8.63 7.77 7.64
CA GLU A 88 7.84 6.63 7.17
C GLU A 88 6.80 7.07 6.13
N ALA A 89 6.07 8.16 6.41
CA ALA A 89 5.07 8.68 5.50
C ALA A 89 5.65 9.09 4.14
N GLN A 90 6.75 9.85 4.12
CA GLN A 90 7.38 10.32 2.88
C GLN A 90 7.90 9.18 2.00
N LEU A 91 8.47 8.13 2.60
CA LEU A 91 8.93 6.95 1.86
C LEU A 91 7.74 6.21 1.23
N VAL A 92 6.64 6.07 1.98
CA VAL A 92 5.44 5.41 1.48
C VAL A 92 4.78 6.24 0.37
N ASP A 93 4.67 7.55 0.52
CA ASP A 93 4.14 8.45 -0.52
C ASP A 93 4.95 8.35 -1.82
N LEU A 94 6.28 8.32 -1.72
CA LEU A 94 7.14 8.14 -2.88
C LEU A 94 6.88 6.80 -3.58
N ALA A 95 6.79 5.71 -2.82
CA ALA A 95 6.51 4.38 -3.37
C ALA A 95 5.14 4.32 -4.05
N VAL A 96 4.09 4.82 -3.37
CA VAL A 96 2.71 4.88 -3.89
C VAL A 96 2.66 5.67 -5.20
N LEU A 97 3.25 6.87 -5.22
CA LEU A 97 3.24 7.72 -6.41
C LEU A 97 3.92 7.06 -7.61
N ARG A 98 5.04 6.34 -7.38
CA ARG A 98 5.75 5.63 -8.45
C ARG A 98 4.92 4.47 -8.99
N VAL A 99 4.36 3.65 -8.11
CA VAL A 99 3.57 2.47 -8.48
C VAL A 99 2.26 2.87 -9.18
N LEU A 100 1.52 3.85 -8.64
CA LEU A 100 0.28 4.33 -9.25
C LEU A 100 0.50 4.95 -10.63
N ARG A 101 1.63 5.66 -10.82
CA ARG A 101 1.98 6.19 -12.15
C ARG A 101 2.15 5.06 -13.17
N ILE A 102 2.86 4.00 -12.82
CA ILE A 102 3.06 2.83 -13.69
C ILE A 102 1.73 2.14 -13.96
N MET A 103 0.94 1.88 -12.92
CA MET A 103 -0.39 1.26 -13.06
C MET A 103 -1.31 2.08 -13.97
N HIS A 104 -1.27 3.41 -13.89
CA HIS A 104 -2.04 4.28 -14.78
C HIS A 104 -1.55 4.23 -16.24
N GLN A 105 -0.24 4.09 -16.46
CA GLN A 105 0.36 4.03 -17.79
C GLN A 105 0.18 2.66 -18.47
N VAL A 106 0.28 1.59 -17.69
CA VAL A 106 0.19 0.20 -18.16
C VAL A 106 -1.28 -0.26 -18.25
N GLY A 107 -2.12 0.16 -17.30
CA GLY A 107 -3.53 -0.22 -17.20
C GLY A 107 -3.75 -1.45 -16.31
N PRO A 108 -4.84 -1.50 -15.52
CA PRO A 108 -5.07 -2.52 -14.48
C PRO A 108 -5.26 -3.95 -15.01
N ASP A 109 -5.71 -4.11 -16.25
CA ASP A 109 -5.97 -5.42 -16.89
C ASP A 109 -4.75 -5.98 -17.64
N ALA A 110 -3.62 -5.28 -17.60
CA ALA A 110 -2.40 -5.70 -18.27
C ALA A 110 -1.74 -6.90 -17.55
N PRO A 111 -1.04 -7.78 -18.26
CA PRO A 111 -0.30 -8.86 -17.63
C PRO A 111 0.84 -8.32 -16.78
N VAL A 112 1.22 -9.05 -15.72
CA VAL A 112 2.36 -8.73 -14.82
C VAL A 112 3.62 -8.36 -15.60
N SER A 113 3.93 -9.07 -16.69
CA SER A 113 5.12 -8.81 -17.51
C SER A 113 5.18 -7.37 -18.02
N ALA A 114 4.04 -6.77 -18.37
CA ALA A 114 3.99 -5.38 -18.84
C ALA A 114 4.38 -4.37 -17.76
N TYR A 115 4.09 -4.66 -16.48
CA TYR A 115 4.54 -3.84 -15.36
C TYR A 115 6.04 -4.00 -15.13
N LEU A 116 6.55 -5.23 -15.14
CA LEU A 116 7.96 -5.52 -14.85
C LEU A 116 8.90 -5.01 -15.97
N GLU A 117 8.40 -4.97 -17.21
CA GLU A 117 9.11 -4.41 -18.37
C GLU A 117 9.03 -2.88 -18.45
N HIS A 118 8.20 -2.24 -17.62
CA HIS A 118 8.05 -0.79 -17.63
C HIS A 118 9.38 -0.11 -17.22
N PRO A 119 9.86 0.90 -17.97
CA PRO A 119 11.18 1.50 -17.72
C PRO A 119 11.30 2.17 -16.35
N GLY A 120 10.19 2.60 -15.75
CA GLY A 120 10.15 3.15 -14.39
C GLY A 120 9.98 2.13 -13.26
N TRP A 121 9.88 0.84 -13.58
CA TRP A 121 9.68 -0.22 -12.59
C TRP A 121 10.85 -0.32 -11.60
N PRO A 122 12.14 -0.29 -12.01
CA PRO A 122 13.25 -0.37 -11.07
C PRO A 122 13.21 0.70 -9.97
N GLU A 123 12.81 1.93 -10.30
CA GLU A 123 12.67 3.01 -9.32
C GLU A 123 11.48 2.79 -8.37
N ALA A 124 10.39 2.19 -8.86
CA ALA A 124 9.26 1.81 -8.02
C ALA A 124 9.64 0.71 -7.03
N VAL A 125 10.40 -0.30 -7.49
CA VAL A 125 10.96 -1.38 -6.65
C VAL A 125 11.84 -0.79 -5.56
N HIS A 126 12.74 0.12 -5.91
CA HIS A 126 13.64 0.76 -4.94
C HIS A 126 12.89 1.58 -3.90
N ALA A 127 11.94 2.42 -4.33
CA ALA A 127 11.11 3.22 -3.43
C ALA A 127 10.27 2.33 -2.49
N ALA A 128 9.68 1.25 -3.02
CA ALA A 128 8.96 0.27 -2.22
C ALA A 128 9.87 -0.42 -1.21
N ARG A 129 11.12 -0.74 -1.59
CA ARG A 129 12.10 -1.35 -0.71
C ARG A 129 12.47 -0.44 0.46
N ASP A 130 12.76 0.82 0.20
CA ASP A 130 13.13 1.78 1.24
C ASP A 130 12.01 1.93 2.28
N ALA A 131 10.76 2.04 1.81
CA ALA A 131 9.59 2.10 2.67
C ALA A 131 9.41 0.80 3.47
N HIS A 132 9.47 -0.37 2.82
CA HIS A 132 9.32 -1.67 3.48
C HIS A 132 10.38 -1.92 4.55
N VAL A 133 11.65 -1.63 4.26
CA VAL A 133 12.75 -1.78 5.21
C VAL A 133 12.54 -0.86 6.40
N ARG A 134 12.18 0.41 6.16
CA ARG A 134 11.93 1.38 7.24
C ARG A 134 10.78 0.94 8.13
N LEU A 135 9.68 0.42 7.57
CA LEU A 135 8.52 -0.04 8.33
C LEU A 135 8.81 -1.33 9.11
N SER A 136 9.47 -2.30 8.47
CA SER A 136 9.80 -3.60 9.07
C SER A 136 10.78 -3.47 10.23
N ALA A 137 11.87 -2.72 10.03
CA ALA A 137 12.86 -2.48 11.07
C ALA A 137 12.23 -1.78 12.29
N ALA A 138 11.31 -0.85 12.04
CA ALA A 138 10.57 -0.20 13.10
C ALA A 138 9.74 -1.23 13.88
N ASP A 139 9.04 -2.13 13.18
CA ASP A 139 8.17 -3.15 13.76
C ASP A 139 8.95 -4.30 14.43
N GLY A 140 10.28 -4.28 14.36
CA GLY A 140 11.15 -5.34 14.89
C GLY A 140 11.12 -6.62 14.04
N GLU A 141 10.69 -6.52 12.78
CA GLU A 141 10.68 -7.62 11.83
C GLU A 141 11.90 -7.56 10.90
N ASP A 142 12.35 -8.74 10.47
CA ASP A 142 13.42 -8.87 9.48
C ASP A 142 12.86 -8.58 8.06
N PRO A 143 13.34 -7.53 7.36
CA PRO A 143 12.86 -7.17 6.03
C PRO A 143 13.33 -8.11 4.91
N ASP A 144 14.25 -9.04 5.19
CA ASP A 144 14.82 -9.97 4.21
C ASP A 144 14.13 -11.35 4.21
N VAL A 145 13.24 -11.60 5.18
CA VAL A 145 12.37 -12.79 5.15
C VAL A 145 11.42 -12.66 3.96
N PRO A 146 11.18 -13.71 3.15
CA PRO A 146 10.32 -13.64 1.98
C PRO A 146 8.86 -13.20 2.26
N PRO A 147 8.14 -12.65 1.26
CA PRO A 147 6.74 -12.27 1.40
C PRO A 147 5.84 -13.43 1.86
N ARG A 148 4.95 -13.13 2.81
CA ARG A 148 3.93 -14.08 3.27
C ARG A 148 2.79 -14.17 2.25
N PRO A 149 2.19 -15.35 2.05
CA PRO A 149 1.01 -15.49 1.21
C PRO A 149 -0.20 -14.76 1.82
N LEU A 150 -1.18 -14.41 0.98
CA LEU A 150 -2.35 -13.60 1.38
C LEU A 150 -3.20 -14.26 2.45
N HIS A 151 -3.30 -15.59 2.48
CA HIS A 151 -4.04 -16.29 3.53
C HIS A 151 -3.39 -16.12 4.91
N ALA A 152 -2.05 -16.09 4.97
CA ALA A 152 -1.33 -15.83 6.22
C ALA A 152 -1.52 -14.38 6.66
N LEU A 153 -1.52 -13.44 5.72
CA LEU A 153 -1.87 -12.04 6.01
C LEU A 153 -3.29 -11.91 6.56
N ARG A 154 -4.29 -12.54 5.93
CA ARG A 154 -5.68 -12.56 6.39
C ARG A 154 -5.83 -13.14 7.80
N ALA A 155 -5.13 -14.23 8.10
CA ALA A 155 -5.12 -14.82 9.44
C ALA A 155 -4.55 -13.86 10.49
N LEU A 156 -3.47 -13.13 10.15
CA LEU A 156 -2.86 -12.12 11.04
C LEU A 156 -3.75 -10.89 11.22
N THR A 157 -4.40 -10.44 10.16
CA THR A 157 -5.26 -9.26 10.16
C THR A 157 -6.71 -9.58 10.50
N GLY A 158 -7.07 -10.83 10.78
CA GLY A 158 -8.44 -11.23 11.09
C GLY A 158 -9.48 -10.80 10.03
N ALA A 159 -9.06 -10.71 8.77
CA ALA A 159 -9.93 -10.49 7.63
C ALA A 159 -10.51 -11.85 7.20
N VAL A 160 -11.84 -11.99 7.22
CA VAL A 160 -12.58 -13.20 6.82
C VAL A 160 -12.90 -13.13 5.34
#